data_AF-A0A8B8QTT8-F1
#
_entry.id   AF-A0A8B8QTT8-F1
#
_cell.length_a   1.000
_cell.length_b   1.000
_cell.length_c   1.000
_cell.angle_alpha   90.00
_cell.angle_beta   90.00
_cell.angle_gamma   90.00
#
_symmetry.space_group_name_H-M   'P 1'
#
loop_
_entity.id
_entity.type
_entity.pdbx_description
1 polymer ?
#
loop_
_entity_poly.entity_id
_entity_poly.type
_entity_poly.pdbx_seq_one_letter_code
_entity_poly.pdbx_strand_id
1 'polypeptide(L)'
;MGDYDSEDILKDFYMPDYILGHGSEKVRDLSHVPACPVIVFINSKSGGQRGGDLIITYRTLLNKKQVFDLVETAPEEVLQQLYENIENLKEDGDPLASEIQKRLKLIVAGGDGTANWLLGVVSDLKLSPPPPVATVPLGTGNNLPFSFGWGKKNPGIDRQSVMSFLNQVKTAKEMKIDGWYLVMRMRALKEGSYDPIAPSGQTKSLNAFRQDGFHTFRGRFWNYFSMGMDAQVSYAFHSDRKLHPEKFKNQLVNQSNYLKLGCTQGWFCTSCFHPSSRNIAQLANVRIMRRQGQWEDLYVPRSIRSIVCLNLPSFSGGLDPWGTPDPKKSLERDLTPPYVDDGLIEIVGFRDAWHGLILLLPKGHGTRLAQTNAVRFEFRKGAADHTSMRIDGEPWKQPLPVDDGSVTVEISHAGQVKMLATPFCRSKSIHEPSSSGS
;
A
#
# COMPACT_ATOMS: atom_id res chain seq x y z
N MET A 1 -27.91 -24.18 20.71
CA MET A 1 -27.22 -23.16 21.54
C MET A 1 -26.31 -22.22 20.73
N GLY A 2 -26.17 -22.36 19.39
CA GLY A 2 -25.16 -21.62 18.61
C GLY A 2 -25.60 -20.31 17.94
N ASP A 3 -26.90 -20.05 17.75
CA ASP A 3 -27.36 -18.84 17.04
C ASP A 3 -27.52 -17.61 17.95
N TYR A 4 -27.99 -17.79 19.19
CA TYR A 4 -28.23 -16.67 20.13
C TYR A 4 -26.95 -15.91 20.49
N ASP A 5 -25.86 -16.60 20.81
CA ASP A 5 -24.57 -15.96 21.10
C ASP A 5 -24.01 -15.22 19.88
N SER A 6 -24.31 -15.70 18.66
CA SER A 6 -23.82 -15.09 17.43
C SER A 6 -24.54 -13.78 17.08
N GLU A 7 -25.84 -13.67 17.40
CA GLU A 7 -26.61 -12.44 17.18
C GLU A 7 -26.27 -11.35 18.19
N ASP A 8 -25.98 -11.71 19.44
CA ASP A 8 -25.56 -10.73 20.45
C ASP A 8 -24.18 -10.12 20.12
N ILE A 9 -23.27 -10.89 19.54
CA ILE A 9 -21.96 -10.39 19.08
C ILE A 9 -22.11 -9.36 17.95
N LEU A 10 -23.13 -9.47 17.09
CA LEU A 10 -23.33 -8.52 15.99
C LEU A 10 -23.70 -7.12 16.48
N LYS A 11 -24.29 -7.00 17.68
CA LYS A 11 -24.63 -5.70 18.30
C LYS A 11 -23.38 -4.85 18.54
N ASP A 12 -22.23 -5.49 18.81
CA ASP A 12 -20.97 -4.78 19.01
C ASP A 12 -20.50 -4.03 17.75
N PHE A 13 -20.95 -4.43 16.56
CA PHE A 13 -20.53 -3.88 15.28
C PHE A 13 -21.56 -2.95 14.65
N TYR A 14 -22.80 -2.99 15.13
CA TYR A 14 -23.94 -2.34 14.51
C TYR A 14 -23.94 -0.82 14.72
N MET A 15 -24.25 -0.07 13.66
CA MET A 15 -24.45 1.39 13.72
C MET A 15 -25.89 1.77 13.36
N PRO A 16 -26.57 2.62 14.16
CA PRO A 16 -27.91 3.10 13.86
C PRO A 16 -27.98 3.96 12.60
N ASP A 17 -29.11 3.90 11.89
CA ASP A 17 -29.34 4.65 10.64
C ASP A 17 -29.18 6.17 10.76
N TYR A 18 -29.58 6.74 11.90
CA TYR A 18 -29.50 8.19 12.12
C TYR A 18 -28.05 8.67 12.29
N ILE A 19 -27.15 7.81 12.78
CA ILE A 19 -25.70 8.09 12.86
C ILE A 19 -25.08 8.04 11.46
N LEU A 20 -25.61 7.20 10.57
CA LEU A 20 -25.14 7.06 9.19
C LEU A 20 -25.66 8.17 8.24
N GLY A 21 -26.40 9.16 8.73
CA GLY A 21 -26.73 10.39 7.98
C GLY A 21 -27.88 10.29 6.98
N HIS A 22 -28.76 9.29 7.09
CA HIS A 22 -29.84 9.02 6.11
C HIS A 22 -31.23 9.53 6.52
N GLY A 23 -31.32 10.71 7.18
CA GLY A 23 -32.61 11.35 7.49
C GLY A 23 -33.58 10.49 8.32
N SER A 24 -33.04 9.55 9.09
CA SER A 24 -33.82 8.64 9.93
C SER A 24 -34.03 9.27 11.31
N GLU A 25 -35.24 9.11 11.87
CA GLU A 25 -35.56 9.69 13.19
C GLU A 25 -34.62 9.16 14.28
N LYS A 26 -34.23 10.05 15.21
CA LYS A 26 -33.42 9.67 16.39
C LYS A 26 -34.20 8.63 17.19
N VAL A 27 -33.63 7.43 17.33
CA VAL A 27 -34.18 6.41 18.23
C VAL A 27 -33.79 6.81 19.65
N ARG A 28 -34.78 7.21 20.46
CA ARG A 28 -34.58 7.80 21.80
C ARG A 28 -34.09 6.83 22.86
N ASP A 29 -34.00 5.53 22.56
CA ASP A 29 -33.68 4.49 23.53
C ASP A 29 -32.64 3.53 22.96
N LEU A 30 -31.36 3.85 23.17
CA LEU A 30 -30.24 2.99 22.83
C LEU A 30 -29.66 2.43 24.12
N SER A 31 -30.11 1.25 24.51
CA SER A 31 -29.60 0.52 25.67
C SER A 31 -28.19 -0.08 25.43
N HIS A 32 -27.67 -0.03 24.21
CA HIS A 32 -26.41 -0.65 23.81
C HIS A 32 -25.51 0.30 23.04
N VAL A 33 -24.28 0.46 23.53
CA VAL A 33 -23.18 1.16 22.84
C VAL A 33 -22.30 0.11 22.16
N PRO A 34 -22.15 0.12 20.82
CA PRO A 34 -21.36 -0.87 20.11
C PRO A 34 -19.90 -0.80 20.58
N ALA A 35 -19.32 -1.96 20.90
CA ALA A 35 -17.93 -2.04 21.32
C ALA A 35 -16.94 -1.77 20.17
N CYS A 36 -17.34 -2.01 18.93
CA CYS A 36 -16.50 -1.95 17.74
C CYS A 36 -17.33 -1.61 16.48
N PRO A 37 -17.94 -0.41 16.39
CA PRO A 37 -18.66 0.00 15.20
C PRO A 37 -17.74 -0.02 13.98
N VAL A 38 -18.25 -0.53 12.85
CA VAL A 38 -17.46 -0.70 11.61
C VAL A 38 -18.13 -0.07 10.41
N ILE A 39 -17.32 0.47 9.50
CA ILE A 39 -17.73 0.76 8.12
C ILE A 39 -16.92 -0.13 7.19
N VAL A 40 -17.61 -0.79 6.25
CA VAL A 40 -17.03 -1.81 5.37
C VAL A 40 -17.07 -1.31 3.94
N PHE A 41 -15.89 -1.15 3.35
CA PHE A 41 -15.69 -0.82 1.94
C PHE A 41 -15.25 -2.07 1.19
N ILE A 42 -15.95 -2.45 0.13
CA ILE A 42 -15.65 -3.65 -0.64
C ILE A 42 -15.54 -3.29 -2.11
N ASN A 43 -14.48 -3.71 -2.77
CA ASN A 43 -14.40 -3.63 -4.23
C ASN A 43 -15.01 -4.91 -4.84
N SER A 44 -16.24 -4.82 -5.36
CA SER A 44 -16.96 -5.98 -5.91
C SER A 44 -16.23 -6.69 -7.06
N LYS A 45 -15.35 -5.98 -7.79
CA LYS A 45 -14.55 -6.52 -8.90
C LYS A 45 -13.27 -7.24 -8.46
N SER A 46 -12.92 -7.20 -7.17
CA SER A 46 -11.73 -7.88 -6.63
C SER A 46 -11.96 -9.38 -6.37
N GLY A 47 -10.88 -10.14 -6.16
CA GLY A 47 -10.97 -11.55 -5.71
C GLY A 47 -11.53 -12.54 -6.72
N GLY A 48 -11.41 -12.28 -8.03
CA GLY A 48 -12.05 -13.11 -9.05
C GLY A 48 -13.57 -12.94 -9.08
N GLN A 49 -14.06 -11.72 -8.80
CA GLN A 49 -15.48 -11.36 -8.68
C GLN A 49 -16.19 -11.88 -7.43
N ARG A 50 -15.44 -12.36 -6.43
CA ARG A 50 -16.00 -12.77 -5.13
C ARG A 50 -16.36 -11.60 -4.20
N GLY A 51 -16.03 -10.37 -4.59
CA GLY A 51 -16.37 -9.18 -3.80
C GLY A 51 -17.88 -8.95 -3.71
N GLY A 52 -18.64 -9.30 -4.74
CA GLY A 52 -20.11 -9.20 -4.74
C GLY A 52 -20.76 -10.09 -3.68
N ASP A 53 -20.35 -11.36 -3.61
CA ASP A 53 -20.84 -12.29 -2.58
C ASP A 53 -20.50 -11.80 -1.17
N LEU A 54 -19.30 -11.24 -0.99
CA LEU A 54 -18.86 -10.69 0.29
C LEU A 54 -19.72 -9.49 0.72
N ILE A 55 -20.12 -8.62 -0.21
CA ILE A 55 -21.08 -7.53 0.06
C ILE A 55 -22.41 -8.09 0.57
N ILE A 56 -22.93 -9.14 -0.07
CA ILE A 56 -24.18 -9.78 0.34
C ILE A 56 -24.04 -10.30 1.79
N THR A 57 -22.97 -11.02 2.10
CA THR A 57 -22.74 -11.56 3.46
C THR A 57 -22.58 -10.47 4.51
N TYR A 58 -21.82 -9.40 4.24
CA TYR A 58 -21.71 -8.29 5.20
C TYR A 58 -23.05 -7.58 5.40
N ARG A 59 -23.86 -7.40 4.34
CA ARG A 59 -25.19 -6.78 4.41
C ARG A 59 -26.26 -7.65 5.09
N THR A 60 -26.01 -8.95 5.29
CA THR A 60 -26.87 -9.82 6.12
C THR A 60 -26.46 -9.84 7.59
N LEU A 61 -25.22 -9.43 7.89
CA LEU A 61 -24.66 -9.42 9.24
C LEU A 61 -24.69 -8.05 9.92
N LEU A 62 -24.53 -6.99 9.13
CA LEU A 62 -24.45 -5.60 9.58
C LEU A 62 -25.62 -4.80 9.04
N ASN A 63 -25.77 -3.56 9.52
CA ASN A 63 -26.62 -2.60 8.85
C ASN A 63 -26.18 -2.45 7.38
N LYS A 64 -27.12 -2.53 6.43
CA LYS A 64 -26.83 -2.40 5.00
C LYS A 64 -26.16 -1.06 4.66
N LYS A 65 -26.45 -0.01 5.42
CA LYS A 65 -25.86 1.33 5.31
C LYS A 65 -24.43 1.42 5.88
N GLN A 66 -23.90 0.36 6.48
CA GLN A 66 -22.48 0.26 6.88
C GLN A 66 -21.60 -0.36 5.78
N VAL A 67 -22.20 -0.87 4.68
CA VAL A 67 -21.49 -1.70 3.69
C VAL A 67 -21.60 -1.09 2.29
N PHE A 68 -20.46 -0.57 1.81
CA PHE A 68 -20.35 0.19 0.58
C PHE A 68 -19.56 -0.58 -0.49
N ASP A 69 -20.09 -0.61 -1.72
CA ASP A 69 -19.33 -1.04 -2.88
C ASP A 69 -18.50 0.14 -3.40
N LEU A 70 -17.18 -0.02 -3.42
CA LEU A 70 -16.24 0.98 -3.94
C LEU A 70 -16.34 1.21 -5.46
N VAL A 71 -17.09 0.35 -6.16
CA VAL A 71 -17.45 0.58 -7.57
C VAL A 71 -18.59 1.59 -7.70
N GLU A 72 -19.47 1.68 -6.69
CA GLU A 72 -20.68 2.51 -6.70
C GLU A 72 -20.46 3.83 -5.97
N THR A 73 -19.73 3.83 -4.85
CA THR A 73 -19.57 5.01 -3.99
C THR A 73 -18.10 5.19 -3.58
N ALA A 74 -17.61 6.42 -3.69
CA ALA A 74 -16.26 6.74 -3.26
C ALA A 74 -16.16 6.76 -1.71
N PRO A 75 -15.06 6.28 -1.12
CA PRO A 75 -14.89 6.28 0.33
C PRO A 75 -14.77 7.70 0.92
N GLU A 76 -14.29 8.67 0.12
CA GLU A 76 -14.27 10.10 0.44
C GLU A 76 -15.66 10.60 0.84
N GLU A 77 -16.65 10.40 -0.04
CA GLU A 77 -18.02 10.87 0.13
C GLU A 77 -18.66 10.27 1.39
N VAL A 78 -18.48 8.97 1.58
CA VAL A 78 -19.02 8.24 2.75
C VAL A 78 -18.41 8.76 4.05
N LEU A 79 -17.09 8.92 4.10
CA LEU A 79 -16.40 9.33 5.33
C LEU A 79 -16.65 10.80 5.66
N GLN A 80 -16.71 11.69 4.66
CA GLN A 80 -17.09 13.09 4.87
C GLN A 80 -18.50 13.18 5.46
N GLN A 81 -19.48 12.59 4.80
CA GLN A 81 -20.87 12.63 5.25
C GLN A 81 -21.04 12.03 6.66
N LEU A 82 -20.37 10.89 6.93
CA LEU A 82 -20.43 10.25 8.25
C LEU A 82 -19.85 11.15 9.35
N TYR A 83 -18.66 11.73 9.14
CA TYR A 83 -18.01 12.55 10.15
C TYR A 83 -18.73 13.88 10.36
N GLU A 84 -19.20 14.53 9.30
CA GLU A 84 -20.04 15.72 9.41
C GLU A 84 -21.32 15.45 10.21
N ASN A 85 -22.01 14.33 9.92
CA ASN A 85 -23.21 13.96 10.67
C ASN A 85 -22.91 13.63 12.14
N ILE A 86 -21.79 12.93 12.42
CA ILE A 86 -21.36 12.65 13.78
C ILE A 86 -21.08 13.95 14.54
N GLU A 87 -20.39 14.93 13.95
CA GLU A 87 -20.14 16.21 14.60
C GLU A 87 -21.43 16.97 14.89
N ASN A 88 -22.36 17.05 13.93
CA ASN A 88 -23.68 17.67 14.16
C ASN A 88 -24.44 16.99 15.31
N LEU A 89 -24.41 15.65 15.38
CA LEU A 89 -25.05 14.90 16.46
C LEU A 89 -24.38 15.14 17.82
N LYS A 90 -23.06 15.32 17.84
CA LYS A 90 -22.33 15.67 19.07
C LYS A 90 -22.70 17.08 19.56
N GLU A 91 -22.85 18.04 18.65
CA GLU A 91 -23.33 19.39 18.97
C GLU A 91 -24.75 19.37 19.54
N ASP A 92 -25.60 18.48 19.03
CA ASP A 92 -26.95 18.21 19.54
C ASP A 92 -26.99 17.45 20.89
N GLY A 93 -25.82 17.06 21.43
CA GLY A 93 -25.71 16.33 22.69
C GLY A 93 -26.02 14.83 22.61
N ASP A 94 -25.90 14.21 21.43
CA ASP A 94 -26.06 12.76 21.28
C ASP A 94 -24.91 12.00 21.97
N PRO A 95 -25.18 11.18 23.00
CA PRO A 95 -24.14 10.49 23.74
C PRO A 95 -23.51 9.33 22.96
N LEU A 96 -24.21 8.77 21.96
CA LEU A 96 -23.75 7.64 21.17
C LEU A 96 -22.78 8.09 20.08
N ALA A 97 -23.00 9.27 19.48
CA ALA A 97 -22.16 9.80 18.40
C ALA A 97 -20.67 9.88 18.80
N SER A 98 -20.38 10.38 20.00
CA SER A 98 -19.01 10.46 20.53
C SER A 98 -18.38 9.07 20.74
N GLU A 99 -19.14 8.12 21.30
CA GLU A 99 -18.64 6.76 21.53
C GLU A 99 -18.42 5.99 20.23
N ILE A 100 -19.31 6.18 19.23
CA ILE A 100 -19.13 5.61 17.90
C ILE A 100 -17.87 6.17 17.25
N GLN A 101 -17.70 7.49 17.22
CA GLN A 101 -16.53 8.12 16.61
C GLN A 101 -15.22 7.61 17.23
N LYS A 102 -15.20 7.48 18.55
CA LYS A 102 -14.04 7.00 19.32
C LYS A 102 -13.68 5.54 19.03
N ARG A 103 -14.67 4.69 18.75
CA ARG A 103 -14.50 3.24 18.59
C ARG A 103 -14.57 2.77 17.13
N LEU A 104 -14.81 3.69 16.19
CA LEU A 104 -15.00 3.41 14.77
C LEU A 104 -13.77 2.76 14.16
N LYS A 105 -13.97 1.64 13.47
CA LYS A 105 -12.95 0.96 12.67
C LYS A 105 -13.41 0.86 11.21
N LEU A 106 -12.46 0.90 10.28
CA LEU A 106 -12.75 0.70 8.87
C LEU A 106 -12.28 -0.68 8.43
N ILE A 107 -13.06 -1.33 7.56
CA ILE A 107 -12.68 -2.57 6.88
C ILE A 107 -12.64 -2.29 5.38
N VAL A 108 -11.56 -2.67 4.71
CA VAL A 108 -11.45 -2.59 3.25
C VAL A 108 -11.16 -3.97 2.65
N ALA A 109 -12.02 -4.41 1.74
CA ALA A 109 -11.87 -5.67 1.02
C ALA A 109 -11.48 -5.44 -0.43
N GLY A 110 -10.28 -5.86 -0.79
CA GLY A 110 -9.68 -5.59 -2.11
C GLY A 110 -8.25 -6.10 -2.23
N GLY A 111 -7.53 -5.62 -3.24
CA GLY A 111 -6.07 -5.72 -3.28
C GLY A 111 -5.39 -4.53 -2.62
N ASP A 112 -4.04 -4.52 -2.58
CA ASP A 112 -3.24 -3.43 -1.99
C ASP A 112 -3.65 -2.04 -2.55
N GLY A 113 -3.91 -1.91 -3.85
CA GLY A 113 -4.38 -0.65 -4.45
C GLY A 113 -5.73 -0.15 -3.91
N THR A 114 -6.68 -1.06 -3.62
CA THR A 114 -7.96 -0.69 -2.98
C THR A 114 -7.73 -0.21 -1.55
N ALA A 115 -6.86 -0.90 -0.80
CA ALA A 115 -6.52 -0.52 0.56
C ALA A 115 -5.82 0.84 0.59
N ASN A 116 -4.83 1.07 -0.27
CA ASN A 116 -4.13 2.34 -0.39
C ASN A 116 -5.02 3.51 -0.76
N TRP A 117 -6.04 3.29 -1.60
CA TRP A 117 -7.02 4.33 -1.89
C TRP A 117 -7.73 4.79 -0.61
N LEU A 118 -8.21 3.85 0.21
CA LEU A 118 -8.84 4.19 1.49
C LEU A 118 -7.85 4.86 2.46
N LEU A 119 -6.61 4.38 2.56
CA LEU A 119 -5.58 5.02 3.38
C LEU A 119 -5.28 6.45 2.91
N GLY A 120 -5.29 6.67 1.59
CA GLY A 120 -5.26 7.98 0.93
C GLY A 120 -6.32 8.92 1.48
N VAL A 121 -7.58 8.50 1.37
CA VAL A 121 -8.74 9.26 1.84
C VAL A 121 -8.66 9.55 3.33
N VAL A 122 -8.38 8.54 4.18
CA VAL A 122 -8.27 8.74 5.64
C VAL A 122 -7.18 9.77 5.96
N SER A 123 -6.06 9.73 5.25
CA SER A 123 -4.96 10.69 5.41
C SER A 123 -5.31 12.09 4.90
N ASP A 124 -6.07 12.22 3.82
CA ASP A 124 -6.39 13.50 3.18
C ASP A 124 -7.51 14.24 3.90
N LEU A 125 -8.52 13.51 4.39
CA LEU A 125 -9.63 14.05 5.17
C LEU A 125 -9.23 14.52 6.58
N LYS A 126 -8.06 14.10 7.09
CA LYS A 126 -7.55 14.46 8.42
C LYS A 126 -8.59 14.24 9.54
N LEU A 127 -9.31 13.12 9.45
CA LEU A 127 -10.34 12.71 10.41
C LEU A 127 -9.79 12.69 11.84
N SER A 128 -10.59 13.15 12.82
CA SER A 128 -10.16 13.26 14.22
C SER A 128 -11.19 12.65 15.19
N PRO A 129 -10.85 11.55 15.91
CA PRO A 129 -9.66 10.73 15.70
C PRO A 129 -9.71 9.99 14.35
N PRO A 130 -8.55 9.69 13.72
CA PRO A 130 -8.54 8.91 12.49
C PRO A 130 -8.84 7.43 12.81
N PRO A 131 -9.78 6.79 12.11
CA PRO A 131 -10.19 5.42 12.40
C PRO A 131 -9.16 4.42 11.84
N PRO A 132 -8.79 3.37 12.58
CA PRO A 132 -7.84 2.37 12.12
C PRO A 132 -8.46 1.45 11.05
N VAL A 133 -7.64 1.01 10.11
CA VAL A 133 -8.09 0.22 8.94
C VAL A 133 -7.66 -1.24 9.02
N ALA A 134 -8.60 -2.18 8.88
CA ALA A 134 -8.35 -3.59 8.61
C ALA A 134 -8.51 -3.91 7.13
N THR A 135 -7.69 -4.82 6.61
CA THR A 135 -7.66 -5.19 5.19
C THR A 135 -8.06 -6.64 4.98
N VAL A 136 -9.08 -6.89 4.16
CA VAL A 136 -9.46 -8.24 3.71
C VAL A 136 -8.74 -8.54 2.38
N PRO A 137 -7.86 -9.56 2.34
CA PRO A 137 -7.03 -9.89 1.17
C PRO A 137 -7.81 -10.52 0.01
N LEU A 138 -8.35 -9.69 -0.90
CA LEU A 138 -9.00 -10.12 -2.15
C LEU A 138 -8.09 -9.98 -3.39
N GLY A 139 -6.90 -9.40 -3.27
CA GLY A 139 -5.95 -9.23 -4.38
C GLY A 139 -5.06 -10.45 -4.62
N THR A 140 -4.11 -10.31 -5.57
CA THR A 140 -3.09 -11.35 -5.84
C THR A 140 -1.81 -11.15 -5.01
N GLY A 141 -1.39 -9.89 -4.82
CA GLY A 141 -0.11 -9.50 -4.20
C GLY A 141 -0.17 -9.23 -2.68
N ASN A 142 -1.31 -8.77 -2.15
CA ASN A 142 -1.71 -8.69 -0.74
C ASN A 142 -0.57 -8.51 0.28
N ASN A 143 0.25 -7.46 0.14
CA ASN A 143 1.38 -7.21 1.05
C ASN A 143 0.92 -6.50 2.32
N LEU A 144 -0.02 -5.55 2.23
CA LEU A 144 -0.61 -4.88 3.39
C LEU A 144 -1.27 -5.89 4.35
N PRO A 145 -2.29 -6.65 3.94
CA PRO A 145 -2.92 -7.65 4.82
C PRO A 145 -1.92 -8.67 5.36
N PHE A 146 -0.93 -9.10 4.55
CA PHE A 146 0.09 -10.02 5.02
C PHE A 146 1.00 -9.40 6.11
N SER A 147 1.43 -8.15 5.94
CA SER A 147 2.31 -7.46 6.89
C SER A 147 1.63 -7.25 8.25
N PHE A 148 0.33 -6.96 8.25
CA PHE A 148 -0.47 -6.74 9.45
C PHE A 148 -1.17 -8.00 10.00
N GLY A 149 -0.86 -9.18 9.45
CA GLY A 149 -1.28 -10.47 10.02
C GLY A 149 -2.70 -10.92 9.64
N TRP A 150 -3.30 -10.33 8.61
CA TRP A 150 -4.59 -10.73 8.03
C TRP A 150 -4.45 -11.86 6.99
N GLY A 151 -3.21 -12.26 6.69
CA GLY A 151 -2.90 -13.35 5.77
C GLY A 151 -2.85 -12.94 4.29
N LYS A 152 -2.49 -13.88 3.41
CA LYS A 152 -2.34 -13.65 1.96
C LYS A 152 -3.62 -13.90 1.16
N LYS A 153 -4.59 -14.57 1.76
CA LYS A 153 -5.84 -15.03 1.12
C LYS A 153 -7.02 -14.71 2.02
N ASN A 154 -8.15 -14.39 1.40
CA ASN A 154 -9.40 -14.18 2.12
C ASN A 154 -9.75 -15.40 2.96
N PRO A 155 -10.05 -15.26 4.27
CA PRO A 155 -10.48 -16.38 5.12
C PRO A 155 -11.74 -17.09 4.59
N GLY A 156 -12.64 -16.36 3.94
CA GLY A 156 -13.85 -16.92 3.34
C GLY A 156 -14.87 -15.83 2.99
N ILE A 157 -15.98 -16.22 2.38
CA ILE A 157 -17.08 -15.30 2.03
C ILE A 157 -18.40 -15.70 2.70
N ASP A 158 -18.44 -16.86 3.36
CA ASP A 158 -19.58 -17.35 4.10
C ASP A 158 -19.73 -16.61 5.44
N ARG A 159 -20.91 -16.75 6.04
CA ARG A 159 -21.30 -16.11 7.30
C ARG A 159 -20.29 -16.34 8.41
N GLN A 160 -19.82 -17.57 8.60
CA GLN A 160 -18.93 -17.94 9.69
C GLN A 160 -17.54 -17.31 9.53
N SER A 161 -17.02 -17.32 8.30
CA SER A 161 -15.75 -16.67 7.98
C SER A 161 -15.79 -15.16 8.21
N VAL A 162 -16.88 -14.48 7.82
CA VAL A 162 -17.04 -13.04 8.02
C VAL A 162 -17.20 -12.69 9.50
N MET A 163 -17.99 -13.46 10.26
CA MET A 163 -18.08 -13.29 11.72
C MET A 163 -16.73 -13.48 12.42
N SER A 164 -15.97 -14.51 12.04
CA SER A 164 -14.63 -14.73 12.56
C SER A 164 -13.69 -13.55 12.27
N PHE A 165 -13.78 -12.97 11.06
CA PHE A 165 -13.01 -11.78 10.70
C PHE A 165 -13.42 -10.55 11.54
N LEU A 166 -14.72 -10.31 11.74
CA LEU A 166 -15.22 -9.21 12.58
C LEU A 166 -14.70 -9.33 14.03
N ASN A 167 -14.68 -10.54 14.60
CA ASN A 167 -14.11 -10.78 15.92
C ASN A 167 -12.60 -10.52 15.99
N GLN A 168 -11.86 -10.85 14.92
CA GLN A 168 -10.45 -10.49 14.80
C GLN A 168 -10.28 -8.96 14.71
N VAL A 169 -11.13 -8.25 13.98
CA VAL A 169 -11.14 -6.77 13.91
C VAL A 169 -11.40 -6.14 15.28
N LYS A 170 -12.33 -6.70 16.06
CA LYS A 170 -12.64 -6.25 17.42
C LYS A 170 -11.41 -6.33 18.33
N THR A 171 -10.66 -7.43 18.27
CA THR A 171 -9.52 -7.72 19.15
C THR A 171 -8.16 -7.27 18.61
N ALA A 172 -8.07 -6.84 17.35
CA ALA A 172 -6.85 -6.36 16.74
C ALA A 172 -6.31 -5.09 17.41
N LYS A 173 -4.99 -4.98 17.49
CA LYS A 173 -4.29 -3.81 18.01
C LYS A 173 -4.18 -2.72 16.95
N GLU A 174 -4.18 -1.46 17.38
CA GLU A 174 -3.85 -0.34 16.49
C GLU A 174 -2.34 -0.21 16.33
N MET A 175 -1.87 -0.10 15.09
CA MET A 175 -0.47 0.14 14.73
C MET A 175 -0.41 1.30 13.73
N LYS A 176 0.48 2.27 13.96
CA LYS A 176 0.70 3.32 12.98
C LYS A 176 1.52 2.77 11.81
N ILE A 177 1.32 3.37 10.64
CA ILE A 177 2.14 3.11 9.46
C ILE A 177 2.46 4.44 8.77
N ASP A 178 3.71 4.61 8.40
CA ASP A 178 4.21 5.72 7.60
C ASP A 178 3.66 5.65 6.17
N GLY A 179 3.16 6.77 5.68
CA GLY A 179 2.91 6.98 4.26
C GLY A 179 4.08 7.71 3.63
N TRP A 180 4.28 7.51 2.34
CA TRP A 180 5.39 8.12 1.58
C TRP A 180 4.88 8.85 0.35
N TYR A 181 5.25 10.12 0.20
CA TYR A 181 5.01 10.87 -1.02
C TYR A 181 6.02 10.42 -2.06
N LEU A 182 5.55 10.32 -3.31
CA LEU A 182 6.41 10.33 -4.48
C LEU A 182 6.11 11.59 -5.27
N VAL A 183 7.12 12.41 -5.50
CA VAL A 183 7.04 13.62 -6.33
C VAL A 183 8.01 13.45 -7.49
N MET A 184 7.46 13.28 -8.68
CA MET A 184 8.23 13.28 -9.92
C MET A 184 8.10 14.64 -10.59
N ARG A 185 9.23 15.24 -10.99
CA ARG A 185 9.26 16.49 -11.75
C ARG A 185 9.96 16.27 -13.08
N MET A 186 9.32 16.68 -14.16
CA MET A 186 9.81 16.59 -15.51
C MET A 186 9.80 17.98 -16.15
N ARG A 187 10.95 18.48 -16.59
CA ARG A 187 11.00 19.78 -17.25
C ARG A 187 10.35 19.67 -18.64
N ALA A 188 9.35 20.50 -18.94
CA ALA A 188 8.75 20.54 -20.26
C ALA A 188 9.77 21.07 -21.29
N LEU A 189 9.92 20.38 -22.42
CA LEU A 189 10.59 20.96 -23.59
C LEU A 189 9.66 22.02 -24.22
N LYS A 190 10.24 23.01 -24.93
CA LYS A 190 9.48 23.95 -25.77
C LYS A 190 8.66 23.16 -26.81
N GLU A 191 7.51 23.71 -27.20
CA GLU A 191 6.48 23.12 -28.07
C GLU A 191 7.04 22.20 -29.16
N GLY A 192 6.58 20.94 -29.20
CA GLY A 192 6.71 20.07 -30.37
C GLY A 192 7.25 18.64 -30.13
N SER A 193 7.82 18.32 -28.96
CA SER A 193 8.39 16.97 -28.74
C SER A 193 7.87 16.34 -27.44
N TYR A 194 7.01 15.34 -27.61
CA TYR A 194 6.48 14.42 -26.59
C TYR A 194 5.71 15.12 -25.45
N ASP A 195 4.38 15.11 -25.53
CA ASP A 195 3.60 15.17 -24.29
C ASP A 195 4.11 14.04 -23.40
N PRO A 196 4.61 14.34 -22.17
CA PRO A 196 5.00 13.29 -21.25
C PRO A 196 3.74 12.46 -21.05
N ILE A 197 3.79 11.19 -21.48
CA ILE A 197 2.70 10.24 -21.25
C ILE A 197 2.46 10.29 -19.75
N ALA A 198 1.41 10.98 -19.34
CA ALA A 198 1.10 11.14 -17.95
C ALA A 198 0.92 9.72 -17.41
N PRO A 199 1.64 9.32 -16.35
CA PRO A 199 1.37 8.07 -15.66
C PRO A 199 -0.11 7.98 -15.28
N SER A 200 -0.85 9.09 -15.17
CA SER A 200 -2.27 9.17 -14.83
C SER A 200 -3.19 8.28 -15.69
N GLY A 201 -2.85 7.96 -16.95
CA GLY A 201 -3.60 6.99 -17.74
C GLY A 201 -3.35 5.52 -17.37
N GLN A 202 -2.24 5.23 -16.67
CA GLN A 202 -1.75 3.90 -16.34
C GLN A 202 -1.70 3.58 -14.83
N THR A 203 -1.57 4.61 -13.98
CA THR A 203 -1.47 4.54 -12.51
C THR A 203 -2.51 5.46 -11.88
N LYS A 204 -3.45 4.90 -11.11
CA LYS A 204 -4.46 5.69 -10.40
C LYS A 204 -3.89 6.41 -9.18
N SER A 205 -2.66 6.08 -8.80
CA SER A 205 -1.98 6.57 -7.61
C SER A 205 -1.18 7.87 -7.83
N LEU A 206 -1.17 8.43 -9.05
CA LEU A 206 -0.40 9.64 -9.40
C LEU A 206 -1.29 10.74 -10.00
N ASN A 207 -1.31 11.89 -9.32
CA ASN A 207 -1.97 13.11 -9.77
C ASN A 207 -0.97 13.98 -10.55
N ALA A 208 -1.36 14.42 -11.75
CA ALA A 208 -0.54 15.24 -12.63
C ALA A 208 -0.93 16.73 -12.52
N PHE A 209 0.05 17.62 -12.46
CA PHE A 209 -0.17 19.06 -12.52
C PHE A 209 1.07 19.77 -13.09
N ARG A 210 0.88 21.00 -13.59
CA ARG A 210 1.99 21.85 -14.06
C ARG A 210 2.36 22.87 -13.00
N GLN A 211 3.64 23.00 -12.71
CA GLN A 211 4.18 23.98 -11.77
C GLN A 211 5.57 24.43 -12.23
N ASP A 212 5.81 25.75 -12.28
CA ASP A 212 7.13 26.36 -12.54
C ASP A 212 7.85 25.85 -13.82
N GLY A 213 7.09 25.53 -14.88
CA GLY A 213 7.64 24.97 -16.13
C GLY A 213 7.94 23.46 -16.09
N PHE A 214 7.56 22.78 -15.00
CA PHE A 214 7.65 21.33 -14.84
C PHE A 214 6.26 20.68 -14.93
N HIS A 215 6.21 19.52 -15.58
CA HIS A 215 5.14 18.54 -15.36
C HIS A 215 5.50 17.79 -14.08
N THR A 216 4.64 17.93 -13.07
CA THR A 216 4.81 17.30 -11.77
C THR A 216 3.78 16.21 -11.58
N PHE A 217 4.21 15.04 -11.14
CA PHE A 217 3.36 13.93 -10.77
C PHE A 217 3.54 13.66 -9.28
N ARG A 218 2.44 13.61 -8.54
CA ARG A 218 2.46 13.36 -7.09
C ARG A 218 1.60 12.15 -6.75
N GLY A 219 2.14 11.24 -5.96
CA GLY A 219 1.42 10.11 -5.40
C GLY A 219 1.77 9.87 -3.96
N ARG A 220 1.02 8.96 -3.32
CA ARG A 220 1.32 8.46 -1.98
C ARG A 220 1.30 6.93 -2.00
N PHE A 221 2.14 6.32 -1.18
CA PHE A 221 2.25 4.87 -1.09
C PHE A 221 2.55 4.42 0.34
N TRP A 222 2.16 3.19 0.66
CA TRP A 222 2.35 2.58 1.99
C TRP A 222 3.10 1.25 1.94
N ASN A 223 3.43 0.74 0.76
CA ASN A 223 4.09 -0.55 0.62
C ASN A 223 5.51 -0.37 0.05
N TYR A 224 5.64 0.01 -1.21
CA TYR A 224 6.94 0.26 -1.82
C TYR A 224 6.87 1.07 -3.11
N PHE A 225 8.01 1.72 -3.40
CA PHE A 225 8.37 2.14 -4.74
C PHE A 225 9.48 1.23 -5.29
N SER A 226 9.45 0.90 -6.58
CA SER A 226 10.56 0.23 -7.23
C SER A 226 10.85 0.76 -8.63
N MET A 227 12.11 0.63 -9.03
CA MET A 227 12.60 1.05 -10.34
C MET A 227 13.64 0.07 -10.89
N GLY A 228 13.59 -0.12 -12.20
CA GLY A 228 14.55 -0.88 -12.97
C GLY A 228 13.98 -2.24 -13.32
N MET A 229 14.83 -3.26 -13.21
CA MET A 229 14.50 -4.61 -13.67
C MET A 229 13.17 -5.11 -13.07
N ASP A 230 13.00 -5.21 -11.75
CA ASP A 230 11.78 -5.76 -11.13
C ASP A 230 10.47 -5.09 -11.59
N ALA A 231 10.49 -3.77 -11.79
CA ALA A 231 9.36 -3.00 -12.28
C ALA A 231 9.02 -3.32 -13.74
N GLN A 232 10.01 -3.71 -14.56
CA GLN A 232 9.81 -4.09 -15.96
C GLN A 232 9.02 -5.41 -16.11
N VAL A 233 9.24 -6.42 -15.26
CA VAL A 233 8.38 -7.63 -15.26
C VAL A 233 6.99 -7.31 -14.77
N SER A 234 6.89 -6.47 -13.75
CA SER A 234 5.59 -6.00 -13.27
C SER A 234 4.81 -5.32 -14.39
N TYR A 235 5.46 -4.46 -15.17
CA TYR A 235 4.87 -3.80 -16.33
C TYR A 235 4.41 -4.79 -17.40
N ALA A 236 5.23 -5.78 -17.75
CA ALA A 236 4.88 -6.79 -18.74
C ALA A 236 3.71 -7.67 -18.27
N PHE A 237 3.72 -8.11 -17.02
CA PHE A 237 2.62 -8.86 -16.42
C PHE A 237 1.32 -8.06 -16.40
N HIS A 238 1.39 -6.77 -16.03
CA HIS A 238 0.21 -5.89 -16.01
C HIS A 238 -0.35 -5.66 -17.42
N SER A 239 0.52 -5.48 -18.40
CA SER A 239 0.14 -5.31 -19.81
C SER A 239 -0.54 -6.58 -20.35
N ASP A 240 0.03 -7.75 -20.09
CA ASP A 240 -0.55 -9.04 -20.48
C ASP A 240 -1.92 -9.27 -19.81
N ARG A 241 -2.04 -8.92 -18.53
CA ARG A 241 -3.31 -8.99 -17.79
C ARG A 241 -4.37 -8.04 -18.33
N LYS A 242 -4.00 -6.84 -18.81
CA LYS A 242 -4.95 -5.91 -19.43
C LYS A 242 -5.44 -6.42 -20.78
N LEU A 243 -4.55 -7.07 -21.56
CA LEU A 243 -4.88 -7.62 -22.87
C LEU A 243 -5.68 -8.93 -22.79
N HIS A 244 -5.42 -9.75 -21.77
CA HIS A 244 -5.97 -11.09 -21.63
C HIS A 244 -6.58 -11.34 -20.23
N PRO A 245 -7.57 -10.54 -19.78
CA PRO A 245 -8.12 -10.62 -18.42
C PRO A 245 -8.67 -12.02 -18.06
N GLU A 246 -9.13 -12.77 -19.06
CA GLU A 246 -9.63 -14.14 -18.92
C GLU A 246 -8.59 -15.13 -18.36
N LYS A 247 -7.29 -14.89 -18.61
CA LYS A 247 -6.18 -15.73 -18.13
C LYS A 247 -5.83 -15.49 -16.66
N PHE A 248 -6.32 -14.39 -16.06
CA PHE A 248 -5.87 -13.90 -14.75
C PHE A 248 -6.90 -13.95 -13.63
N LYS A 249 -7.81 -14.93 -13.67
CA LYS A 249 -8.91 -15.07 -12.69
C LYS A 249 -8.49 -15.68 -11.34
N ASN A 250 -7.38 -16.43 -11.31
CA ASN A 250 -6.97 -17.22 -10.15
C ASN A 250 -5.64 -16.74 -9.58
N GLN A 251 -5.58 -16.49 -8.27
CA GLN A 251 -4.38 -15.98 -7.59
C GLN A 251 -3.13 -16.84 -7.83
N LEU A 252 -3.24 -18.17 -7.76
CA LEU A 252 -2.11 -19.08 -7.98
C LEU A 252 -1.62 -19.06 -9.44
N VAL A 253 -2.56 -19.00 -10.39
CA VAL A 253 -2.23 -18.88 -11.82
C VAL A 253 -1.55 -17.54 -12.09
N ASN A 254 -2.02 -16.46 -11.47
CA ASN A 254 -1.43 -15.13 -11.58
C ASN A 254 0.02 -15.12 -11.05
N GLN A 255 0.25 -15.72 -9.88
CA GLN A 255 1.60 -15.85 -9.32
C GLN A 255 2.52 -16.68 -10.23
N SER A 256 2.01 -17.77 -10.80
CA SER A 256 2.77 -18.61 -11.75
C SER A 256 3.12 -17.86 -13.04
N ASN A 257 2.16 -17.13 -13.63
CA ASN A 257 2.39 -16.34 -14.85
C ASN A 257 3.39 -15.22 -14.62
N TYR A 258 3.36 -14.56 -13.45
CA TYR A 258 4.36 -13.56 -13.06
C TYR A 258 5.77 -14.16 -13.03
N LEU A 259 5.93 -15.34 -12.42
CA LEU A 259 7.21 -16.05 -12.37
C LEU A 259 7.68 -16.45 -13.78
N LYS A 260 6.78 -16.98 -14.62
CA LYS A 260 7.09 -17.36 -16.02
C LYS A 260 7.58 -16.18 -16.84
N LEU A 261 6.93 -15.02 -16.73
CA LEU A 261 7.37 -13.79 -17.42
C LEU A 261 8.74 -13.33 -16.93
N GLY A 262 9.02 -13.48 -15.63
CA GLY A 262 10.37 -13.29 -15.09
C GLY A 262 11.40 -14.20 -15.73
N CYS A 263 11.05 -15.46 -15.99
CA CYS A 263 11.95 -16.41 -16.66
C CYS A 263 12.17 -16.10 -18.14
N THR A 264 11.12 -15.75 -18.88
CA THR A 264 11.17 -15.61 -20.35
C THR A 264 11.79 -14.30 -20.83
N GLN A 265 11.89 -13.26 -20.00
CA GLN A 265 12.55 -11.99 -20.36
C GLN A 265 14.09 -12.06 -20.36
N GLY A 266 14.70 -13.24 -20.34
CA GLY A 266 16.16 -13.41 -20.39
C GLY A 266 16.85 -12.97 -19.10
N TRP A 267 16.10 -12.76 -18.04
CA TRP A 267 16.57 -12.19 -16.79
C TRP A 267 17.46 -13.10 -15.95
N PHE A 268 17.27 -14.42 -16.05
CA PHE A 268 18.19 -15.42 -15.52
C PHE A 268 19.48 -15.53 -16.34
N CYS A 269 19.52 -14.88 -17.51
CA CYS A 269 20.67 -14.81 -18.41
C CYS A 269 21.10 -13.34 -18.65
N THR A 270 20.94 -12.47 -17.64
CA THR A 270 21.19 -11.03 -17.73
C THR A 270 22.62 -10.64 -18.09
N SER A 271 23.59 -11.53 -17.84
CA SER A 271 24.99 -11.39 -18.28
C SER A 271 25.19 -11.58 -19.79
N CYS A 272 24.24 -12.25 -20.47
CA CYS A 272 24.34 -12.58 -21.89
C CYS A 272 23.45 -11.71 -22.79
N PHE A 273 22.32 -11.21 -22.28
CA PHE A 273 21.28 -10.54 -23.09
C PHE A 273 21.01 -9.08 -22.75
N HIS A 274 21.59 -8.55 -21.67
CA HIS A 274 21.38 -7.15 -21.27
C HIS A 274 22.70 -6.37 -21.22
N PRO A 275 22.81 -5.25 -21.97
CA PRO A 275 23.97 -4.39 -21.91
C PRO A 275 24.26 -3.91 -20.48
N SER A 276 25.55 -3.84 -20.12
CA SER A 276 26.04 -3.30 -18.83
C SER A 276 25.58 -1.85 -18.57
N SER A 277 25.16 -1.14 -19.63
CA SER A 277 24.73 0.26 -19.65
C SER A 277 23.38 0.56 -18.98
N ARG A 278 22.67 -0.45 -18.47
CA ARG A 278 21.33 -0.29 -17.85
C ARG A 278 21.32 -0.43 -16.32
N ASN A 279 22.45 -0.27 -15.65
CA ASN A 279 22.50 -0.30 -14.17
C ASN A 279 22.09 1.05 -13.56
N ILE A 280 21.66 1.02 -12.29
CA ILE A 280 21.10 2.21 -11.64
C ILE A 280 22.13 3.33 -11.47
N ALA A 281 23.39 2.99 -11.19
CA ALA A 281 24.46 3.97 -10.98
C ALA A 281 24.76 4.80 -12.25
N GLN A 282 24.52 4.24 -13.43
CA GLN A 282 24.62 4.93 -14.71
C GLN A 282 23.35 5.69 -15.08
N LEU A 283 22.19 5.26 -14.59
CA LEU A 283 20.90 5.89 -14.89
C LEU A 283 20.64 7.15 -14.07
N ALA A 284 21.01 7.16 -12.79
CA ALA A 284 20.69 8.26 -11.88
C ALA A 284 21.81 8.53 -10.86
N ASN A 285 21.94 9.79 -10.46
CA ASN A 285 22.53 10.11 -9.16
C ASN A 285 21.47 9.87 -8.09
N VAL A 286 21.83 9.17 -7.00
CA VAL A 286 20.90 8.87 -5.91
C VAL A 286 21.37 9.64 -4.69
N ARG A 287 20.49 10.50 -4.15
CA ARG A 287 20.75 11.25 -2.93
C ARG A 287 19.81 10.78 -1.84
N ILE A 288 20.28 10.73 -0.61
CA ILE A 288 19.48 10.37 0.56
C ILE A 288 19.58 11.44 1.63
N MET A 289 18.56 11.54 2.46
CA MET A 289 18.53 12.43 3.61
C MET A 289 18.38 11.62 4.89
N ARG A 290 19.49 11.49 5.62
CA ARG A 290 19.52 10.83 6.94
C ARG A 290 18.84 11.69 8.00
N ARG A 291 18.73 11.15 9.22
CA ARG A 291 18.11 11.78 10.39
C ARG A 291 18.60 13.20 10.70
N GLN A 292 19.82 13.56 10.29
CA GLN A 292 20.39 14.89 10.49
C GLN A 292 19.84 15.96 9.51
N GLY A 293 19.00 15.58 8.54
CA GLY A 293 18.34 16.49 7.60
C GLY A 293 19.22 17.00 6.45
N GLN A 294 20.43 16.47 6.30
CA GLN A 294 21.33 16.82 5.20
C GLN A 294 21.26 15.81 4.05
N TRP A 295 21.29 16.31 2.82
CA TRP A 295 21.32 15.48 1.60
C TRP A 295 22.75 15.05 1.26
N GLU A 296 22.99 13.75 1.23
CA GLU A 296 24.25 13.13 0.83
C GLU A 296 24.08 12.24 -0.41
N ASP A 297 25.16 12.02 -1.15
CA ASP A 297 25.15 11.07 -2.27
C ASP A 297 25.21 9.62 -1.75
N LEU A 298 24.29 8.79 -2.23
CA LEU A 298 24.27 7.36 -1.95
C LEU A 298 25.12 6.61 -2.98
N TYR A 299 26.14 5.89 -2.50
CA TYR A 299 26.89 4.97 -3.36
C TYR A 299 26.03 3.77 -3.78
N VAL A 300 25.74 3.67 -5.07
CA VAL A 300 25.06 2.51 -5.67
C VAL A 300 26.09 1.67 -6.45
N PRO A 301 26.33 0.39 -6.06
CA PRO A 301 27.24 -0.46 -6.82
C PRO A 301 26.78 -0.65 -8.27
N ARG A 302 27.72 -0.62 -9.23
CA ARG A 302 27.42 -0.78 -10.67
C ARG A 302 26.74 -2.11 -11.02
N SER A 303 26.80 -3.11 -10.13
CA SER A 303 26.08 -4.38 -10.30
C SER A 303 24.57 -4.27 -10.06
N ILE A 304 24.09 -3.19 -9.42
CA ILE A 304 22.67 -3.02 -9.08
C ILE A 304 21.88 -2.57 -10.31
N ARG A 305 20.88 -3.35 -10.69
CA ARG A 305 19.99 -3.12 -11.85
C ARG A 305 18.55 -2.79 -11.47
N SER A 306 18.21 -2.93 -10.19
CA SER A 306 16.91 -2.55 -9.62
C SER A 306 17.10 -2.00 -8.22
N ILE A 307 16.35 -0.96 -7.88
CA ILE A 307 16.24 -0.43 -6.52
C ILE A 307 14.77 -0.49 -6.08
N VAL A 308 14.56 -0.92 -4.85
CA VAL A 308 13.27 -0.94 -4.18
C VAL A 308 13.39 -0.10 -2.90
N CYS A 309 12.47 0.84 -2.73
CA CYS A 309 12.28 1.61 -1.50
C CYS A 309 11.07 1.03 -0.76
N LEU A 310 11.30 0.39 0.38
CA LEU A 310 10.33 -0.43 1.11
C LEU A 310 9.89 0.30 2.37
N ASN A 311 8.59 0.25 2.64
CA ASN A 311 7.98 0.69 3.90
C ASN A 311 7.46 -0.49 4.74
N LEU A 312 7.21 -1.63 4.10
CA LEU A 312 6.72 -2.83 4.77
C LEU A 312 7.82 -3.91 4.81
N PRO A 313 7.79 -4.81 5.82
CA PRO A 313 8.66 -5.99 5.88
C PRO A 313 8.19 -7.09 4.90
N SER A 314 7.50 -6.70 3.82
CA SER A 314 7.04 -7.60 2.79
C SER A 314 7.02 -6.97 1.41
N PHE A 315 7.42 -7.75 0.42
CA PHE A 315 7.52 -7.39 -0.99
C PHE A 315 7.06 -8.56 -1.84
N SER A 316 6.45 -8.26 -3.00
CA SER A 316 6.08 -9.25 -4.02
C SER A 316 5.42 -10.53 -3.50
N GLY A 317 4.38 -10.39 -2.67
CA GLY A 317 3.62 -11.54 -2.16
C GLY A 317 4.20 -12.16 -0.91
N GLY A 318 4.92 -11.38 -0.09
CA GLY A 318 5.33 -11.75 1.26
C GLY A 318 6.81 -12.09 1.44
N LEU A 319 7.66 -11.82 0.46
CA LEU A 319 9.12 -11.94 0.58
C LEU A 319 9.67 -10.76 1.38
N ASP A 320 10.83 -10.91 2.02
CA ASP A 320 11.44 -9.84 2.82
C ASP A 320 12.80 -9.44 2.22
N PRO A 321 12.85 -8.38 1.38
CA PRO A 321 14.09 -7.91 0.79
C PRO A 321 15.08 -7.34 1.78
N TRP A 322 14.60 -6.80 2.90
CA TRP A 322 15.45 -6.18 3.91
C TRP A 322 16.06 -7.25 4.80
N GLY A 323 15.29 -8.24 5.22
CA GLY A 323 15.70 -9.27 6.16
C GLY A 323 16.20 -8.69 7.48
N THR A 324 17.06 -9.42 8.18
CA THR A 324 17.68 -8.96 9.43
C THR A 324 19.10 -8.45 9.17
N PRO A 325 19.38 -7.15 9.37
CA PRO A 325 20.75 -6.63 9.31
C PRO A 325 21.68 -7.34 10.31
N ASP A 326 22.93 -7.55 9.91
CA ASP A 326 23.96 -8.06 10.82
C ASP A 326 24.31 -6.96 11.84
N PRO A 327 24.27 -7.22 13.17
CA PRO A 327 24.49 -6.21 14.20
C PRO A 327 25.81 -5.44 14.05
N LYS A 328 26.88 -6.09 13.56
CA LYS A 328 28.18 -5.44 13.37
C LYS A 328 28.16 -4.49 12.18
N LYS A 329 27.54 -4.90 11.07
CA LYS A 329 27.41 -4.08 9.85
C LYS A 329 26.35 -2.99 9.97
N SER A 330 25.39 -3.18 10.87
CA SER A 330 24.39 -2.17 11.21
C SER A 330 25.02 -0.92 11.83
N LEU A 331 25.99 -1.10 12.72
CA LEU A 331 26.66 0.00 13.41
C LEU A 331 27.51 0.85 12.46
N GLU A 332 28.16 0.22 11.47
CA GLU A 332 28.99 0.92 10.48
C GLU A 332 28.17 1.70 9.44
N ARG A 333 26.89 1.35 9.26
CA ARG A 333 26.04 1.87 8.18
C ARG A 333 24.77 2.55 8.67
N ASP A 334 24.65 2.73 9.98
CA ASP A 334 23.48 3.24 10.69
C ASP A 334 22.16 2.54 10.30
N LEU A 335 22.19 1.20 10.16
CA LEU A 335 20.99 0.42 9.80
C LEU A 335 20.30 -0.10 11.06
N THR A 336 19.02 0.23 11.23
CA THR A 336 18.19 -0.32 12.31
C THR A 336 17.35 -1.50 11.80
N PRO A 337 16.71 -2.27 12.70
CA PRO A 337 15.60 -3.12 12.31
C PRO A 337 14.54 -2.30 11.55
N PRO A 338 13.81 -2.92 10.60
CA PRO A 338 12.75 -2.23 9.87
C PRO A 338 11.54 -2.04 10.79
N TYR A 339 11.03 -0.82 10.83
CA TYR A 339 9.80 -0.45 11.53
C TYR A 339 8.86 0.21 10.54
N VAL A 340 7.55 0.07 10.74
CA VAL A 340 6.57 0.65 9.82
C VAL A 340 6.17 2.08 10.20
N ASP A 341 6.70 2.61 11.31
CA ASP A 341 6.30 3.89 11.92
C ASP A 341 7.47 4.70 12.50
N ASP A 342 8.70 4.50 12.02
CA ASP A 342 9.91 5.19 12.49
C ASP A 342 10.33 6.38 11.61
N GLY A 343 9.58 6.68 10.55
CA GLY A 343 9.85 7.73 9.59
C GLY A 343 11.00 7.43 8.64
N LEU A 344 11.41 6.16 8.51
CA LEU A 344 12.48 5.72 7.63
C LEU A 344 11.99 4.78 6.54
N ILE A 345 12.62 4.84 5.37
CA ILE A 345 12.38 3.93 4.24
C ILE A 345 13.63 3.09 3.97
N GLU A 346 13.46 1.80 3.76
CA GLU A 346 14.54 0.87 3.45
C GLU A 346 14.85 0.86 1.94
N ILE A 347 16.10 1.17 1.57
CA ILE A 347 16.57 1.12 0.19
C ILE A 347 17.34 -0.18 -0.05
N VAL A 348 16.80 -1.03 -0.93
CA VAL A 348 17.37 -2.34 -1.29
C VAL A 348 17.66 -2.41 -2.79
N GLY A 349 18.84 -2.92 -3.15
CA GLY A 349 19.26 -3.14 -4.52
C GLY A 349 19.29 -4.61 -4.94
N PHE A 350 18.87 -4.89 -6.18
CA PHE A 350 18.97 -6.20 -6.83
C PHE A 350 19.88 -6.17 -8.05
N ARG A 351 20.55 -7.30 -8.31
CA ARG A 351 21.55 -7.43 -9.39
C ARG A 351 20.93 -8.05 -10.64
N ASP A 352 20.12 -9.06 -10.43
CA ASP A 352 19.49 -9.89 -11.46
C ASP A 352 18.34 -10.69 -10.82
N ALA A 353 17.66 -11.52 -11.62
CA ALA A 353 16.59 -12.39 -11.14
C ALA A 353 17.08 -13.46 -10.16
N TRP A 354 18.33 -13.93 -10.26
CA TRP A 354 18.91 -14.90 -9.31
C TRP A 354 19.04 -14.29 -7.92
N HIS A 355 19.51 -13.04 -7.84
CA HIS A 355 19.57 -12.29 -6.60
C HIS A 355 18.16 -12.01 -6.05
N GLY A 356 17.12 -11.95 -6.89
CA GLY A 356 15.73 -11.92 -6.45
C GLY A 356 15.26 -13.24 -5.83
N LEU A 357 15.68 -14.39 -6.37
CA LEU A 357 15.34 -15.71 -5.81
C LEU A 357 15.96 -15.96 -4.43
N ILE A 358 17.04 -15.25 -4.07
CA ILE A 358 17.65 -15.39 -2.73
C ILE A 358 16.61 -15.17 -1.63
N LEU A 359 15.60 -14.33 -1.86
CA LEU A 359 14.55 -14.00 -0.89
C LEU A 359 13.67 -15.19 -0.50
N LEU A 360 13.74 -16.32 -1.24
CA LEU A 360 13.08 -17.57 -0.88
C LEU A 360 13.84 -18.33 0.22
N LEU A 361 15.10 -17.97 0.50
CA LEU A 361 15.92 -18.59 1.53
C LEU A 361 15.67 -17.91 2.90
N PRO A 362 15.74 -18.65 4.03
CA PRO A 362 15.44 -18.13 5.37
C PRO A 362 16.26 -16.91 5.85
N LYS A 363 17.39 -16.61 5.19
CA LYS A 363 18.25 -15.44 5.47
C LYS A 363 18.58 -14.63 4.22
N GLY A 364 17.89 -14.92 3.13
CA GLY A 364 18.12 -14.22 1.88
C GLY A 364 17.58 -12.81 1.95
N HIS A 365 18.40 -11.86 1.54
CA HIS A 365 18.05 -10.45 1.49
C HIS A 365 18.70 -9.82 0.27
N GLY A 366 18.15 -8.70 -0.20
CA GLY A 366 18.78 -7.90 -1.25
C GLY A 366 20.01 -7.14 -0.72
N THR A 367 20.66 -6.37 -1.58
CA THR A 367 21.77 -5.51 -1.14
C THR A 367 21.19 -4.30 -0.42
N ARG A 368 21.29 -4.25 0.92
CA ARG A 368 20.89 -3.07 1.70
C ARG A 368 21.76 -1.90 1.31
N LEU A 369 21.18 -0.81 0.80
CA LEU A 369 21.89 0.38 0.36
C LEU A 369 21.84 1.48 1.43
N ALA A 370 20.65 1.78 1.95
CA ALA A 370 20.46 2.76 3.02
C ALA A 370 19.13 2.56 3.75
N GLN A 371 18.97 3.26 4.87
CA GLN A 371 17.71 3.49 5.56
C GLN A 371 17.63 5.00 5.83
N THR A 372 16.57 5.68 5.38
CA THR A 372 16.61 7.16 5.20
C THR A 372 15.24 7.82 5.37
N ASN A 373 15.20 9.13 5.69
CA ASN A 373 13.94 9.90 5.78
C ASN A 373 13.44 10.41 4.42
N ALA A 374 14.34 10.51 3.44
CA ALA A 374 13.99 10.80 2.06
C ALA A 374 15.04 10.25 1.09
N VAL A 375 14.64 10.04 -0.16
CA VAL A 375 15.53 9.67 -1.27
C VAL A 375 15.15 10.45 -2.52
N ARG A 376 16.15 10.87 -3.29
CA ARG A 376 15.99 11.57 -4.56
C ARG A 376 16.81 10.88 -5.64
N PHE A 377 16.14 10.57 -6.75
CA PHE A 377 16.74 10.05 -7.97
C PHE A 377 16.82 11.18 -8.99
N GLU A 378 18.03 11.57 -9.38
CA GLU A 378 18.30 12.59 -10.39
C GLU A 378 18.81 11.89 -11.66
N PHE A 379 17.94 11.76 -12.67
CA PHE A 379 18.25 10.96 -13.86
C PHE A 379 19.24 11.67 -14.78
N ARG A 380 20.23 10.93 -15.24
CA ARG A 380 21.30 11.43 -16.12
C ARG A 380 20.78 11.52 -17.56
N LYS A 381 21.09 12.64 -18.21
CA LYS A 381 20.77 12.89 -19.62
C LYS A 381 21.41 11.84 -20.52
N GLY A 382 20.65 11.32 -21.49
CA GLY A 382 21.12 10.37 -22.49
C GLY A 382 21.51 8.98 -21.95
N ALA A 383 21.25 8.68 -20.67
CA ALA A 383 21.62 7.38 -20.09
C ALA A 383 20.75 6.23 -20.62
N ALA A 384 19.46 6.48 -20.86
CA ALA A 384 18.52 5.59 -21.54
C ALA A 384 17.28 6.39 -21.97
N ASP A 385 16.50 5.87 -22.92
CA ASP A 385 15.25 6.52 -23.35
C ASP A 385 14.15 6.45 -22.28
N HIS A 386 14.15 5.38 -21.49
CA HIS A 386 13.14 5.14 -20.46
C HIS A 386 13.65 4.15 -19.40
N THR A 387 12.95 4.13 -18.26
CA THR A 387 13.05 3.10 -17.22
C THR A 387 11.66 2.62 -16.82
N SER A 388 11.55 1.43 -16.23
CA SER A 388 10.30 0.97 -15.64
C SER A 388 10.27 1.36 -14.17
N MET A 389 9.14 1.87 -13.71
CA MET A 389 8.88 2.23 -12.32
C MET A 389 7.58 1.60 -11.84
N ARG A 390 7.43 1.49 -10.53
CA ARG A 390 6.26 0.91 -9.89
C ARG A 390 6.02 1.51 -8.51
N ILE A 391 4.77 1.76 -8.18
CA ILE A 391 4.31 2.17 -6.85
C ILE A 391 3.21 1.22 -6.43
N ASP A 392 3.35 0.56 -5.28
CA ASP A 392 2.31 -0.27 -4.63
C ASP A 392 1.58 -1.25 -5.55
N GLY A 393 2.29 -1.78 -6.54
CA GLY A 393 1.72 -2.73 -7.48
C GLY A 393 1.37 -2.17 -8.86
N GLU A 394 1.32 -0.86 -9.04
CA GLU A 394 0.98 -0.17 -10.30
C GLU A 394 2.26 0.22 -11.07
N PRO A 395 2.62 -0.51 -12.15
CA PRO A 395 3.83 -0.22 -12.92
C PRO A 395 3.55 0.72 -14.09
N TRP A 396 4.56 1.49 -14.49
CA TRP A 396 4.55 2.30 -15.72
C TRP A 396 5.94 2.36 -16.36
N LYS A 397 5.96 2.79 -17.61
CA LYS A 397 7.19 3.06 -18.36
C LYS A 397 7.47 4.56 -18.31
N GLN A 398 8.54 4.95 -17.63
CA GLN A 398 8.93 6.33 -17.40
C GLN A 398 9.94 6.80 -18.44
N PRO A 399 9.61 7.79 -19.30
CA PRO A 399 10.60 8.46 -20.14
C PRO A 399 11.69 9.13 -19.31
N LEU A 400 12.93 9.03 -19.77
CA LEU A 400 14.10 9.63 -19.16
C LEU A 400 14.62 10.81 -20.00
N PRO A 401 15.44 11.71 -19.43
CA PRO A 401 15.85 12.91 -20.14
C PRO A 401 16.83 12.58 -21.27
N VAL A 402 16.49 13.01 -22.50
CA VAL A 402 17.35 12.84 -23.70
C VAL A 402 18.18 14.12 -23.95
N ASP A 403 17.53 15.29 -23.92
CA ASP A 403 18.16 16.59 -24.22
C ASP A 403 18.28 17.49 -22.96
N ASP A 404 17.98 18.79 -23.06
CA ASP A 404 18.02 19.76 -21.96
C ASP A 404 16.95 19.58 -20.88
N GLY A 405 16.15 18.52 -21.00
CA GLY A 405 15.20 18.10 -19.98
C GLY A 405 15.88 17.61 -18.70
N SER A 406 15.07 17.53 -17.65
CA SER A 406 15.46 16.92 -16.38
C SER A 406 14.30 16.10 -15.86
N VAL A 407 14.59 14.93 -15.31
CA VAL A 407 13.63 14.10 -14.58
C VAL A 407 14.20 13.87 -13.20
N THR A 408 13.41 14.18 -12.17
CA THR A 408 13.74 13.88 -10.78
C THR A 408 12.59 13.14 -10.13
N VAL A 409 12.88 12.12 -9.34
CA VAL A 409 11.89 11.44 -8.48
C VAL A 409 12.35 11.61 -7.04
N GLU A 410 11.51 12.20 -6.21
CA GLU A 410 11.75 12.36 -4.79
C GLU A 410 10.72 11.56 -3.99
N ILE A 411 11.19 10.86 -2.97
CA ILE A 411 10.37 10.14 -2.01
C ILE A 411 10.65 10.69 -0.62
N SER A 412 9.60 11.05 0.10
CA SER A 412 9.67 11.66 1.43
C SER A 412 8.46 11.28 2.28
N HIS A 413 8.60 11.40 3.60
CA HIS A 413 7.54 11.06 4.55
C HIS A 413 6.26 11.89 4.31
N ALA A 414 5.10 11.23 4.38
CA ALA A 414 3.79 11.80 4.09
C ALA A 414 2.82 11.78 5.29
N GLY A 415 3.34 11.59 6.50
CA GLY A 415 2.52 11.40 7.69
C GLY A 415 2.23 9.92 7.97
N GLN A 416 1.33 9.68 8.92
CA GLN A 416 1.00 8.35 9.40
C GLN A 416 -0.51 8.12 9.36
N VAL A 417 -0.91 6.89 9.10
CA VAL A 417 -2.29 6.40 9.28
C VAL A 417 -2.28 5.23 10.26
N LYS A 418 -3.45 4.86 10.77
CA LYS A 418 -3.59 3.71 11.67
C LYS A 418 -4.10 2.49 10.93
N MET A 419 -3.44 1.36 11.14
CA MET A 419 -3.90 0.05 10.69
C MET A 419 -4.21 -0.84 11.88
N LEU A 420 -5.10 -1.80 11.65
CA LEU A 420 -5.37 -2.86 12.60
C LEU A 420 -4.41 -4.03 12.32
N ALA A 421 -3.76 -4.51 13.37
CA ALA A 421 -2.81 -5.61 13.31
C ALA A 421 -3.29 -6.78 14.17
N THR A 422 -3.21 -7.99 13.63
CA THR A 422 -3.49 -9.21 14.39
C THR A 422 -2.26 -9.62 15.21
N PRO A 423 -2.38 -10.55 16.19
CA PRO A 423 -1.22 -11.11 16.89
C PRO A 423 -0.18 -11.77 15.97
N PHE A 424 -0.54 -12.10 14.72
CA PHE A 424 0.33 -12.70 13.72
C PHE A 424 0.99 -11.66 12.79
N CYS A 425 0.95 -10.37 13.13
CA CYS A 425 1.56 -9.32 12.31
C CYS A 425 3.08 -9.50 12.19
N ARG A 426 3.62 -9.23 11.00
CA ARG A 426 5.07 -9.20 10.74
C ARG A 426 5.64 -7.80 10.91
N SER A 427 4.81 -6.77 10.72
CA SER A 427 5.15 -5.39 10.99
C SER A 427 5.53 -5.19 12.46
N LYS A 428 6.54 -4.34 12.68
CA LYS A 428 7.01 -3.93 14.00
C LYS A 428 6.84 -2.43 14.13
N SER A 429 6.40 -2.00 15.31
CA SER A 429 6.36 -0.59 15.67
C SER A 429 7.58 -0.22 16.51
N ILE A 430 8.13 0.97 16.32
CA ILE A 430 9.20 1.51 17.18
C ILE A 430 8.71 1.79 18.61
N HIS A 431 7.39 1.90 18.79
CA HIS A 431 6.74 2.14 20.08
C HIS A 431 6.37 0.84 20.81
N GLU A 432 6.51 -0.33 20.17
CA GLU A 432 6.29 -1.60 20.84
C GLU A 432 7.56 -2.02 21.61
N PRO A 433 7.43 -2.49 22.86
CA PRO A 433 8.55 -3.06 23.58
C PRO A 433 9.10 -4.22 22.76
N SER A 434 10.40 -4.18 22.45
CA SER A 434 11.07 -5.26 21.75
C SER A 434 10.77 -6.55 22.50
N SER A 435 9.96 -7.43 21.90
CA SER A 435 9.73 -8.76 22.46
C SER A 435 11.09 -9.41 22.65
N SER A 436 11.45 -9.65 23.90
CA SER A 436 12.62 -10.43 24.26
C SER A 436 12.50 -11.76 23.54
N GLY A 437 13.34 -11.97 22.54
CA GLY A 437 13.33 -13.19 21.74
C GLY A 437 13.48 -14.40 22.67
N SER A 438 12.52 -15.32 22.59
CA SER A 438 12.64 -16.68 23.07
C SER A 438 13.42 -17.52 22.07
#